data_AF-A0A820YEW3-F1
#
_entry.id   AF-A0A820YEW3-F1
#
_cell.length_a   1.000
_cell.length_b   1.000
_cell.length_c   1.000
_cell.angle_alpha   90.00
_cell.angle_beta   90.00
_cell.angle_gamma   90.00
#
_symmetry.space_group_name_H-M   'P 1'
#
loop_
_entity.id
_entity.type
_entity.pdbx_description
1 polymer ?
#
loop_
_entity_poly.entity_id
_entity_poly.type
_entity_poly.pdbx_seq_one_letter_code
_entity_poly.pdbx_strand_id
1 'polypeptide(L)'
;MANLYKIENLDNLLQCTICLERFRIPKVLQCQHTFCLACLQNIYDTENQTLICPICQQNIKLTENLNELPNNFLIINLLDIQPIKGKCSSCQKMEILTLCEHCNYTKCINCNEKHVDDIRQSIKTTLNKLENKNQYQLKVSIHNSFKIIRNKINNQFQNIRQQNYTNLLKKQIDILEQLEFYEQNLLT
;
A
#
# COMPACT_ATOMS: atom_id res chain seq x y z
N MET A 1 11.40 53.72 19.91
CA MET A 1 12.15 53.33 18.69
C MET A 1 12.78 51.96 18.95
N ALA A 2 12.06 50.88 18.64
CA ALA A 2 12.61 49.53 18.76
C ALA A 2 13.50 49.25 17.54
N ASN A 3 14.81 49.26 17.78
CA ASN A 3 15.82 48.86 16.81
C ASN A 3 15.76 47.32 16.72
N LEU A 4 14.88 46.81 15.85
CA LEU A 4 14.82 45.40 15.52
C LEU A 4 15.95 45.12 14.52
N TYR A 5 17.01 44.50 15.01
CA TYR A 5 18.03 43.86 14.18
C TYR A 5 17.31 43.11 13.05
N LYS A 6 17.46 43.62 11.83
CA LYS A 6 17.10 42.90 10.60
C LYS A 6 17.93 41.62 10.67
N ILE A 7 17.30 40.49 11.00
CA ILE A 7 17.97 39.20 10.96
C ILE A 7 18.34 38.99 9.50
N GLU A 8 19.59 39.28 9.15
CA GLU A 8 20.12 39.00 7.82
C GLU A 8 20.01 37.49 7.60
N ASN A 9 19.27 37.13 6.55
CA ASN A 9 19.08 35.75 6.04
C ASN A 9 18.27 34.78 6.91
N LEU A 10 17.08 35.20 7.36
CA LEU A 10 16.08 34.31 7.96
C LEU A 10 15.76 33.08 7.08
N ASP A 11 15.92 33.18 5.75
CA ASP A 11 15.73 32.07 4.82
C ASP A 11 16.68 30.90 5.06
N ASN A 12 17.92 31.15 5.49
CA ASN A 12 18.88 30.10 5.80
C ASN A 12 18.45 29.28 7.02
N LEU A 13 17.76 29.91 7.97
CA LEU A 13 17.23 29.24 9.17
C LEU A 13 16.01 28.36 8.85
N LEU A 14 15.40 28.55 7.67
CA LEU A 14 14.23 27.83 7.21
C LEU A 14 14.55 26.75 6.17
N GLN A 15 15.85 26.48 5.97
CA GLN A 15 16.36 25.54 4.99
C GLN A 15 16.88 24.26 5.67
N CYS A 16 16.52 23.11 5.11
CA CYS A 16 17.05 21.83 5.53
C CYS A 16 18.49 21.66 5.02
N THR A 17 19.41 21.24 5.89
CA THR A 17 20.82 21.07 5.54
C THR A 17 21.10 19.86 4.63
N ILE A 18 20.14 18.94 4.49
CA ILE A 18 20.27 17.76 3.61
C ILE A 18 19.86 18.10 2.17
N CYS A 19 18.61 18.55 1.96
CA CYS A 19 18.12 18.86 0.61
C CYS A 19 18.46 20.28 0.14
N LEU A 20 18.93 21.15 1.05
CA LEU A 20 19.17 22.56 0.77
C LEU A 20 17.92 23.28 0.20
N GLU A 21 16.73 22.81 0.58
CA GLU A 21 15.45 23.46 0.27
C GLU A 21 14.77 23.87 1.58
N ARG A 22 13.71 24.70 1.48
CA ARG A 22 12.88 25.03 2.65
C ARG A 22 12.34 23.76 3.31
N PHE A 23 12.28 23.76 4.64
CA PHE A 23 11.80 22.61 5.40
C PHE A 23 10.41 22.12 4.93
N ARG A 24 10.27 20.79 4.78
CA ARG A 24 9.01 20.08 4.52
C ARG A 24 8.79 19.07 5.63
N ILE A 25 7.69 19.20 6.38
CA ILE A 25 7.39 18.37 7.55
C ILE A 25 8.64 18.27 8.45
N PRO A 26 9.09 19.40 9.05
CA PRO A 26 10.34 19.44 9.81
C PRO A 26 10.25 18.55 11.04
N LYS A 27 11.04 17.48 11.09
CA LYS A 27 11.15 16.54 12.21
C LYS A 27 12.36 16.89 13.08
N VAL A 28 12.15 16.89 14.40
CA VAL A 28 13.21 17.13 15.39
C VAL A 28 13.75 15.78 15.88
N LEU A 29 15.06 15.64 15.83
CA LEU A 29 15.78 14.50 16.39
C LEU A 29 16.01 14.66 17.90
N GLN A 30 16.37 13.57 18.60
CA GLN A 30 16.73 13.62 20.03
C GLN A 30 17.90 14.56 20.34
N CYS A 31 18.80 14.79 19.36
CA CYS A 31 19.89 15.77 19.43
C CYS A 31 19.45 17.22 19.14
N GLN A 32 18.14 17.47 19.01
CA GLN A 32 17.51 18.76 18.73
C GLN A 32 17.73 19.35 17.33
N HIS A 33 18.46 18.66 16.46
CA HIS A 33 18.58 19.04 15.05
C HIS A 33 17.32 18.69 14.26
N THR A 34 16.97 19.54 13.29
CA THR A 34 15.74 19.46 12.50
C THR A 34 16.03 19.17 11.04
N PHE A 35 15.28 18.27 10.43
CA PHE A 35 15.40 17.86 9.02
C PHE A 35 14.02 17.64 8.41
N CYS A 36 13.91 17.66 7.08
CA CYS A 36 12.67 17.22 6.42
C CYS A 36 12.44 15.73 6.69
N LEU A 37 11.19 15.32 6.90
CA LEU A 37 10.83 13.91 7.05
C LEU A 37 11.39 13.03 5.90
N ALA A 38 11.19 13.46 4.66
CA ALA A 38 11.70 12.75 3.48
C ALA A 38 13.24 12.66 3.47
N CYS A 39 13.93 13.69 3.96
CA CYS A 39 15.39 13.65 4.06
C CYS A 39 15.86 12.64 5.11
N LEU A 40 15.16 12.54 6.24
CA LEU A 40 15.45 11.52 7.26
C LEU A 40 15.17 10.11 6.73
N GLN A 41 14.07 9.91 6.00
CA GLN A 41 13.74 8.62 5.37
C GLN A 41 14.86 8.14 4.42
N ASN A 42 15.52 9.06 3.71
CA ASN A 42 16.61 8.72 2.79
C ASN A 42 17.91 8.29 3.48
N ILE A 43 18.15 8.73 4.72
CA ILE A 43 19.38 8.42 5.47
C ILE A 43 19.16 7.43 6.62
N TYR A 44 17.92 6.95 6.78
CA TYR A 44 17.54 6.03 7.83
C TYR A 44 17.94 4.61 7.47
N ASP A 45 18.68 3.96 8.38
CA ASP A 45 19.01 2.55 8.27
C ASP A 45 17.85 1.71 8.82
N THR A 46 17.09 1.12 7.90
CA THR A 46 15.93 0.29 8.25
C THR A 46 16.29 -1.03 8.92
N GLU A 47 17.49 -1.58 8.65
CA GLU A 47 17.90 -2.88 9.21
C GLU A 47 18.26 -2.72 10.68
N ASN A 48 18.99 -1.65 11.01
CA ASN A 48 19.46 -1.38 12.37
C ASN A 48 18.54 -0.45 13.17
N GLN A 49 17.54 0.15 12.51
CA GLN A 49 16.63 1.16 13.07
C GLN A 49 17.39 2.36 13.67
N THR A 50 18.43 2.79 12.95
CA THR A 50 19.33 3.86 13.39
C THR A 50 19.43 4.95 12.35
N LEU A 51 19.82 6.14 12.82
CA LEU A 51 20.22 7.23 11.96
C LEU A 51 21.44 7.93 12.58
N ILE A 52 22.30 8.52 11.76
CA ILE A 52 23.39 9.37 12.24
C ILE A 52 23.02 10.80 11.88
N CYS A 53 22.95 11.68 12.89
CA CYS A 53 22.64 13.08 12.65
C CYS A 53 23.71 13.73 11.74
N PRO A 54 23.35 14.30 10.58
CA PRO A 54 24.32 14.93 9.68
C PRO A 54 25.04 16.16 10.25
N ILE A 55 24.53 16.74 11.35
CA ILE A 55 25.09 17.95 11.95
C ILE A 55 26.05 17.61 13.10
N CYS A 56 25.60 16.82 14.09
CA CYS A 56 26.39 16.51 15.28
C CYS A 56 26.97 15.10 15.32
N GLN A 57 26.74 14.28 14.28
CA GLN A 57 27.19 12.89 14.18
C GLN A 57 26.69 11.95 15.29
N GLN A 58 25.73 12.39 16.11
CA GLN A 58 25.11 11.55 17.12
C GLN A 58 24.34 10.40 16.45
N ASN A 59 24.65 9.17 16.86
CA ASN A 59 23.88 7.99 16.50
C ASN A 59 22.59 7.95 17.31
N ILE A 60 21.45 7.90 16.62
CA ILE A 60 20.12 7.92 17.20
C ILE A 60 19.45 6.60 16.82
N LYS A 61 19.11 5.82 17.83
CA LYS A 61 18.29 4.63 17.67
C LYS A 61 16.82 5.02 17.80
N LEU A 62 16.02 4.64 16.81
CA LEU A 62 14.58 4.90 16.81
C LEU A 62 13.85 3.66 17.34
N THR A 63 13.03 3.85 18.35
CA THR A 63 12.08 2.83 18.85
C THR A 63 10.75 2.88 18.08
N GLU A 64 10.53 3.95 17.34
CA GLU A 64 9.28 4.37 16.71
C GLU A 64 9.51 4.67 15.23
N ASN A 65 8.44 4.80 14.46
CA ASN A 65 8.53 5.16 13.05
C ASN A 65 9.04 6.60 12.90
N LEU A 66 9.83 6.90 11.86
CA LEU A 66 10.25 8.28 11.55
C LEU A 66 9.09 9.28 11.48
N ASN A 67 7.90 8.83 11.08
CA ASN A 67 6.70 9.65 11.02
C ASN A 67 6.24 10.14 12.40
N GLU A 68 6.57 9.40 13.46
CA GLU A 68 6.17 9.66 14.86
C GLU A 68 7.12 10.65 15.56
N LEU A 69 8.29 10.93 14.96
CA LEU A 69 9.18 11.98 15.46
C LEU A 69 8.44 13.32 15.60
N PRO A 70 8.72 14.11 16.65
CA PRO A 70 8.05 15.37 16.88
C PRO A 70 8.33 16.37 15.75
N ASN A 71 7.29 17.10 15.35
CA ASN A 71 7.46 18.22 14.41
C ASN A 71 8.11 19.42 15.12
N ASN A 72 8.96 20.16 14.41
CA ASN A 72 9.48 21.43 14.91
C ASN A 72 8.46 22.54 14.68
N PHE A 73 7.55 22.75 15.64
CA PHE A 73 6.52 23.78 15.53
C PHE A 73 7.09 25.20 15.44
N LEU A 74 8.30 25.47 15.97
CA LEU A 74 8.93 26.78 15.82
C LEU A 74 9.29 27.04 14.35
N ILE A 75 9.91 26.07 13.68
CA ILE A 75 10.21 26.16 12.25
C ILE A 75 8.92 26.27 11.42
N ILE A 76 7.89 25.48 11.75
CA ILE A 76 6.58 25.57 11.07
C ILE A 76 6.01 26.99 11.17
N ASN A 77 5.94 27.55 12.38
CA ASN A 77 5.42 28.90 12.59
C ASN A 77 6.25 29.97 11.86
N LEU A 78 7.58 29.81 11.82
CA LEU A 78 8.46 30.74 11.12
C LEU A 78 8.31 30.64 9.59
N LEU A 79 8.05 29.44 9.05
CA LEU A 79 7.73 29.25 7.64
C LEU A 79 6.46 30.02 7.25
N ASP A 80 5.46 30.04 8.13
CA ASP A 80 4.19 30.76 7.90
C ASP A 80 4.36 32.28 7.91
N ILE A 81 5.24 32.79 8.77
CA ILE A 81 5.54 34.23 8.88
C ILE A 81 6.39 34.72 7.69
N GLN A 82 7.16 33.84 7.07
CA GLN A 82 7.96 34.13 5.86
C GLN A 82 7.39 33.38 4.64
N PRO A 83 6.20 33.77 4.15
CA PRO A 83 5.57 33.09 3.03
C PRO A 83 6.35 33.30 1.74
N ILE A 84 6.35 32.27 0.90
CA ILE A 84 6.93 32.35 -0.44
C ILE A 84 6.01 33.23 -1.28
N LYS A 85 6.48 34.37 -1.76
CA LYS A 85 5.76 35.20 -2.74
C LYS A 85 6.27 34.91 -4.12
N GLY A 86 5.36 34.68 -5.07
CA GLY A 86 5.77 34.40 -6.44
C GLY A 86 4.61 34.22 -7.40
N LYS A 87 4.96 33.92 -8.64
CA LYS A 87 3.98 33.64 -9.69
C LYS A 87 3.50 32.19 -9.56
N CYS A 88 2.20 32.00 -9.35
CA CYS A 88 1.61 30.67 -9.24
C CYS A 88 1.80 29.89 -10.55
N SER A 89 2.37 28.69 -10.45
CA SER A 89 2.64 27.82 -11.61
C SER A 89 1.37 27.38 -12.37
N SER A 90 0.20 27.41 -11.71
CA SER A 90 -1.06 26.94 -12.31
C SER A 90 -1.94 28.07 -12.87
N CYS A 91 -2.13 29.16 -12.12
CA CYS A 91 -2.99 30.27 -12.55
C CYS A 91 -2.24 31.52 -13.00
N GLN A 92 -0.89 31.51 -12.93
CA GLN A 92 0.00 32.59 -13.34
C GLN A 92 -0.17 33.92 -12.59
N LYS A 93 -0.95 33.96 -11.50
CA LYS A 93 -1.13 35.15 -10.65
C LYS A 93 0.03 35.31 -9.66
N MET A 94 0.38 36.55 -9.33
CA MET A 94 1.29 36.87 -8.23
C MET A 94 0.56 36.73 -6.90
N GLU A 95 0.95 35.74 -6.11
CA GLU A 95 0.24 35.29 -4.91
C GLU A 95 1.24 34.81 -3.84
N ILE A 96 0.74 34.54 -2.64
CA ILE A 96 1.45 33.69 -1.68
C ILE A 96 1.37 32.25 -2.18
N LEU A 97 2.53 31.61 -2.30
CA LEU A 97 2.66 30.24 -2.75
C LEU A 97 2.81 29.31 -1.55
N THR A 98 1.96 28.30 -1.53
CA THR A 98 2.08 27.14 -0.68
C THR A 98 2.83 26.04 -1.42
N LEU A 99 3.73 25.40 -0.70
CA LEU A 99 4.36 24.17 -1.12
C LEU A 99 3.41 23.01 -0.83
N CYS A 100 3.27 22.08 -1.77
CA CYS A 100 2.52 20.85 -1.53
C CYS A 100 3.36 19.87 -0.70
N GLU A 101 2.77 19.23 0.31
CA GLU A 101 3.47 18.20 1.10
C GLU A 101 3.63 16.87 0.33
N HIS A 102 2.78 16.64 -0.68
CA HIS A 102 2.84 15.45 -1.54
C HIS A 102 3.83 15.60 -2.70
N CYS A 103 4.07 16.82 -3.20
CA CYS A 103 4.97 17.04 -4.35
C CYS A 103 5.74 18.35 -4.22
N ASN A 104 6.87 18.47 -4.92
CA ASN A 104 7.75 19.64 -4.80
C ASN A 104 7.19 20.92 -5.48
N TYR A 105 5.94 20.92 -5.91
CA TYR A 105 5.34 22.07 -6.59
C TYR A 105 4.87 23.15 -5.60
N THR A 106 5.08 24.40 -6.01
CA THR A 106 4.56 25.58 -5.33
C THR A 106 3.41 26.18 -6.14
N LYS A 107 2.28 26.41 -5.46
CA LYS A 107 1.03 26.94 -6.04
C LYS A 107 0.37 27.89 -5.04
N CYS A 108 -0.45 28.82 -5.49
CA CYS A 108 -1.31 29.57 -4.56
C CYS A 108 -2.29 28.63 -3.86
N ILE A 109 -2.82 29.05 -2.70
CA ILE A 109 -3.66 28.22 -1.82
C ILE A 109 -4.81 27.57 -2.60
N ASN A 110 -5.58 28.33 -3.37
CA ASN A 110 -6.72 27.77 -4.13
C ASN A 110 -6.29 26.76 -5.19
N CYS A 111 -5.14 26.95 -5.84
CA CYS A 111 -4.62 26.00 -6.81
C CYS A 111 -4.04 24.75 -6.14
N ASN A 112 -3.52 24.89 -4.91
CA ASN A 112 -3.05 23.76 -4.12
C ASN A 112 -4.23 22.93 -3.58
N GLU A 113 -5.30 23.56 -3.09
CA GLU A 113 -6.53 22.88 -2.67
C GLU A 113 -7.12 22.03 -3.80
N LYS A 114 -7.30 22.62 -4.99
CA LYS A 114 -7.75 21.88 -6.18
C LYS A 114 -6.83 20.71 -6.52
N HIS A 115 -5.52 20.94 -6.46
CA HIS A 115 -4.53 19.89 -6.72
C HIS A 115 -4.66 18.71 -5.73
N VAL A 116 -4.86 18.98 -4.45
CA VAL A 116 -5.06 17.95 -3.43
C VAL A 116 -6.39 17.22 -3.66
N ASP A 117 -7.46 17.92 -4.05
CA ASP A 117 -8.75 17.31 -4.39
C ASP A 117 -8.67 16.39 -5.61
N ASP A 118 -7.94 16.79 -6.65
CA ASP A 118 -7.67 15.94 -7.83
C ASP A 118 -6.94 14.65 -7.43
N ILE A 119 -5.94 14.74 -6.53
CA ILE A 119 -5.24 13.57 -5.99
C ILE A 119 -6.21 12.67 -5.22
N ARG A 120 -7.03 13.24 -4.32
CA ARG A 120 -8.03 12.49 -3.56
C ARG A 120 -8.99 11.73 -4.48
N GLN A 121 -9.47 12.39 -5.52
CA GLN A 121 -10.38 11.78 -6.48
C GLN A 121 -9.71 10.69 -7.33
N SER A 122 -8.44 10.89 -7.72
CA SER A 122 -7.64 9.87 -8.42
C SER A 122 -7.44 8.62 -7.56
N ILE A 123 -7.08 8.78 -6.29
CA ILE A 123 -6.96 7.68 -5.32
C ILE A 123 -8.30 6.96 -5.19
N LYS A 124 -9.40 7.68 -4.94
CA LYS A 124 -10.75 7.10 -4.82
C LYS A 124 -11.15 6.28 -6.05
N THR A 125 -10.88 6.83 -7.24
CA THR A 125 -11.19 6.14 -8.51
C THR A 125 -10.36 4.88 -8.68
N THR A 126 -9.08 4.91 -8.29
CA THR A 126 -8.17 3.77 -8.36
C THR A 126 -8.60 2.67 -7.39
N LEU A 127 -8.98 3.02 -6.16
CA LEU A 127 -9.51 2.08 -5.17
C LEU A 127 -10.77 1.37 -5.69
N ASN A 128 -11.75 2.12 -6.20
CA ASN A 128 -12.97 1.54 -6.78
C ASN A 128 -12.66 0.58 -7.94
N LYS A 129 -11.69 0.90 -8.79
CA LYS A 129 -11.26 0.01 -9.89
C LYS A 129 -10.65 -1.29 -9.36
N LEU A 130 -9.82 -1.21 -8.33
CA LEU A 130 -9.22 -2.37 -7.67
C LEU A 130 -10.27 -3.26 -7.01
N GLU A 131 -11.22 -2.67 -6.29
CA GLU A 131 -12.34 -3.39 -5.65
C GLU A 131 -13.18 -4.15 -6.68
N ASN A 132 -13.59 -3.48 -7.76
CA ASN A 132 -14.36 -4.11 -8.84
C ASN A 132 -13.59 -5.24 -9.52
N LYS A 133 -12.29 -5.04 -9.78
CA LYS A 133 -11.44 -6.07 -10.39
C LYS A 133 -11.30 -7.29 -9.47
N ASN A 134 -11.10 -7.08 -8.17
CA ASN A 134 -11.02 -8.14 -7.17
C ASN A 134 -12.35 -8.90 -7.08
N GLN A 135 -13.49 -8.19 -7.05
CA GLN A 135 -14.82 -8.81 -7.01
C GLN A 135 -15.08 -9.68 -8.24
N TYR A 136 -14.74 -9.19 -9.44
CA TYR A 136 -14.86 -9.95 -10.67
C TYR A 136 -13.97 -11.20 -10.66
N GLN A 137 -12.70 -11.06 -10.28
CA GLN A 137 -11.76 -12.18 -10.21
C GLN A 137 -12.21 -13.25 -9.21
N LEU A 138 -12.67 -12.84 -8.03
CA LEU A 138 -13.26 -13.75 -7.04
C LEU A 138 -14.48 -14.48 -7.62
N LYS A 139 -15.40 -13.78 -8.27
CA LYS A 139 -16.60 -14.38 -8.88
C LYS A 139 -16.25 -15.43 -9.94
N VAL A 140 -15.28 -15.14 -10.82
CA VAL A 140 -14.80 -16.08 -11.84
C VAL A 140 -14.11 -17.29 -11.20
N SER A 141 -13.24 -17.06 -10.20
CA SER A 141 -12.54 -18.14 -9.49
C SER A 141 -13.50 -19.09 -8.78
N ILE A 142 -14.51 -18.53 -8.10
CA ILE A 142 -15.59 -19.28 -7.45
C ILE A 142 -16.38 -20.10 -8.49
N HIS A 143 -16.78 -19.48 -9.61
CA HIS A 143 -17.51 -20.18 -10.67
C HIS A 143 -16.70 -21.36 -11.24
N ASN A 144 -15.40 -21.16 -11.52
CA ASN A 144 -14.53 -22.22 -12.02
C ASN A 144 -14.36 -23.35 -11.00
N SER A 145 -14.19 -23.00 -9.73
CA SER A 145 -14.11 -23.98 -8.63
C SER A 145 -15.39 -24.83 -8.55
N PHE A 146 -16.57 -24.20 -8.61
CA PHE A 146 -17.84 -24.93 -8.63
C PHE A 146 -17.98 -25.83 -9.86
N LYS A 147 -17.55 -25.38 -11.05
CA LYS A 147 -17.55 -26.19 -12.28
C LYS A 147 -16.69 -27.44 -12.12
N ILE A 148 -15.49 -27.29 -11.55
CA ILE A 148 -14.58 -28.42 -11.28
C ILE A 148 -15.21 -29.41 -10.30
N ILE A 149 -15.76 -28.90 -9.18
CA ILE A 149 -16.42 -29.75 -8.16
C ILE A 149 -17.59 -30.52 -8.77
N ARG A 150 -18.44 -29.84 -9.54
CA ARG A 150 -19.58 -30.47 -10.23
C ARG A 150 -19.15 -31.61 -11.15
N ASN A 151 -18.11 -31.40 -11.94
CA ASN A 151 -17.57 -32.42 -12.83
C ASN A 151 -17.00 -33.61 -12.05
N LYS A 152 -16.27 -33.37 -10.96
CA LYS A 152 -15.75 -34.43 -10.08
C LYS A 152 -16.88 -35.28 -9.49
N ILE A 153 -17.94 -34.64 -8.98
CA ILE A 153 -19.11 -35.31 -8.42
C ILE A 153 -19.79 -36.17 -9.50
N ASN A 154 -20.02 -35.62 -10.68
CA ASN A 154 -20.64 -36.36 -11.79
C ASN A 154 -19.82 -37.60 -12.18
N ASN A 155 -18.50 -37.44 -12.30
CA ASN A 155 -17.60 -38.56 -12.62
C ASN A 155 -17.61 -39.62 -11.51
N GLN A 156 -17.60 -39.22 -10.24
CA GLN A 156 -17.74 -40.16 -9.12
C GLN A 156 -19.06 -40.94 -9.20
N PHE A 157 -20.18 -40.29 -9.47
CA PHE A 157 -21.47 -40.98 -9.63
C PHE A 157 -21.46 -41.98 -10.78
N GLN A 158 -20.87 -41.62 -11.92
CA GLN A 158 -20.74 -42.54 -13.06
C GLN A 158 -19.88 -43.76 -12.70
N ASN A 159 -18.74 -43.54 -12.05
CA ASN A 159 -17.84 -44.61 -11.62
C ASN A 159 -18.54 -45.58 -10.63
N ILE A 160 -19.26 -45.05 -9.64
CA ILE A 160 -20.01 -45.86 -8.66
C ILE A 160 -21.10 -46.67 -9.36
N ARG A 161 -21.86 -46.06 -10.29
CA ARG A 161 -22.87 -46.79 -11.07
C ARG A 161 -22.26 -47.94 -11.84
N GLN A 162 -21.14 -47.70 -12.51
CA GLN A 162 -20.48 -48.71 -13.32
C GLN A 162 -19.84 -49.83 -12.47
N GLN A 163 -19.24 -49.49 -11.33
CA GLN A 163 -18.77 -50.48 -10.35
C GLN A 163 -19.91 -51.35 -9.81
N ASN A 164 -21.03 -50.75 -9.44
CA ASN A 164 -22.18 -51.52 -8.94
C ASN A 164 -22.73 -52.45 -10.01
N TYR A 165 -22.86 -51.99 -11.26
CA TYR A 165 -23.32 -52.82 -12.37
C TYR A 165 -22.38 -54.00 -12.66
N THR A 166 -21.07 -53.75 -12.72
CA THR A 166 -20.07 -54.80 -12.93
C THR A 166 -20.02 -55.81 -11.78
N ASN A 167 -20.18 -55.36 -10.53
CA ASN A 167 -20.26 -56.25 -9.36
C ASN A 167 -21.52 -57.13 -9.39
N LEU A 168 -22.66 -56.59 -9.82
CA LEU A 168 -23.91 -57.34 -9.99
C LEU A 168 -23.78 -58.42 -11.06
N LEU A 169 -23.21 -58.08 -12.23
CA LEU A 169 -22.97 -59.04 -13.31
C LEU A 169 -22.02 -60.16 -12.88
N LYS A 170 -20.93 -59.85 -12.18
CA LYS A 170 -20.02 -60.87 -11.65
C LYS A 170 -20.73 -61.86 -10.73
N LYS A 171 -21.53 -61.37 -9.78
CA LYS A 171 -22.32 -62.23 -8.90
C LYS A 171 -23.30 -63.11 -9.66
N GLN A 172 -23.93 -62.59 -10.71
CA GLN A 172 -24.82 -63.41 -11.55
C GLN A 172 -24.06 -64.51 -12.29
N ILE A 173 -22.89 -64.19 -12.84
CA ILE A 173 -22.02 -65.18 -13.52
C ILE A 173 -21.57 -66.26 -12.54
N ASP A 174 -21.08 -65.90 -11.35
CA ASP A 174 -20.64 -66.87 -10.33
C ASP A 174 -21.77 -67.85 -9.95
N ILE A 175 -23.02 -67.36 -9.84
CA ILE A 175 -24.19 -68.21 -9.57
C ILE A 175 -24.48 -69.17 -10.73
N LEU A 176 -24.40 -68.68 -11.98
CA LEU A 176 -24.62 -69.52 -13.16
C LEU A 176 -23.57 -70.63 -13.23
N GLU A 177 -22.30 -70.32 -13.01
CA GLU A 177 -21.22 -71.32 -12.97
C GLU A 177 -21.43 -72.36 -11.87
N GLN A 178 -21.91 -71.94 -10.68
CA GLN A 178 -22.28 -72.88 -9.61
C GLN A 178 -23.43 -73.80 -10.03
N LEU A 179 -24.48 -73.26 -10.65
CA LEU A 179 -25.62 -74.06 -11.11
C LEU A 179 -25.21 -75.07 -12.19
N GLU A 180 -24.41 -74.65 -13.18
CA GLU A 180 -23.87 -75.56 -14.20
C GLU A 180 -23.04 -76.69 -13.58
N PHE A 181 -22.22 -76.38 -12.58
CA PHE A 181 -21.46 -77.38 -11.84
C PHE A 181 -22.38 -78.37 -11.09
N TYR A 182 -23.45 -77.89 -10.45
CA TYR A 182 -24.42 -78.78 -9.80
C TYR A 182 -25.14 -79.68 -10.80
N GLU A 183 -25.59 -79.15 -11.94
CA GLU A 183 -26.27 -79.94 -12.98
C GLU A 183 -25.38 -81.06 -13.53
N GLN A 184 -24.09 -80.78 -13.77
CA GLN A 184 -23.15 -81.79 -14.24
C GLN A 184 -22.96 -82.96 -13.25
N ASN A 185 -23.00 -82.68 -11.94
CA ASN A 185 -22.85 -83.70 -10.90
C ASN A 185 -24.14 -84.48 -10.58
N LEU A 186 -25.31 -84.01 -11.04
CA LEU A 186 -26.60 -84.71 -10.90
C LEU A 186 -26.83 -85.79 -11.98
N LEU A 187 -26.06 -85.73 -13.07
CA LEU A 187 -26.12 -86.65 -14.23
C LEU A 187 -25.09 -87.79 -14.17
N THR A 188 -24.34 -87.89 -13.07
CA THR A 188 -23.36 -88.95 -12.74
C THR A 188 -23.85 -89.77 -11.55
#